data_AF-A0A0E0LIJ1-F1
#
_entry.id   AF-A0A0E0LIJ1-F1
#
_cell.length_a   1.000
_cell.length_b   1.000
_cell.length_c   1.000
_cell.angle_alpha   90.00
_cell.angle_beta   90.00
_cell.angle_gamma   90.00
#
_symmetry.space_group_name_H-M   'P 1'
#
loop_
_entity.id
_entity.type
_entity.pdbx_description
1 polymer ?
#
loop_
_entity_poly.entity_id
_entity_poly.type
_entity_poly.pdbx_seq_one_letter_code
_entity_poly.pdbx_strand_id
1 'polypeptide(L)'
;MLPYVWDLPDGKRIVVKCNKLGQPIGSEGGMLGQFLGTIARNGSYCPLNKKNWRKVKENKENKGDLIILQFVQTKFLYPHSCEKWILKSTGRNWRRFKLCPEVVEKDQWEALVNYWKSKKGKMLSEKNKRSRAMLKNTHSAGTKSDARWSEDLAELENLVEEQPELAQNDQGRVCGHCPRVMS
;
A
#
# COMPACT_ATOMS: atom_id res chain seq x y z
N MET A 1 -13.77 -0.98 -5.45
CA MET A 1 -12.82 -0.98 -6.58
C MET A 1 -12.80 0.44 -7.14
N LEU A 2 -11.74 0.92 -7.81
CA LEU A 2 -11.75 2.25 -8.45
C LEU A 2 -11.94 2.11 -9.97
N PRO A 3 -13.16 1.81 -10.49
CA PRO A 3 -13.40 1.59 -11.92
C PRO A 3 -12.84 2.75 -12.77
N TYR A 4 -13.06 3.98 -12.30
CA TYR A 4 -12.59 5.21 -12.96
C TYR A 4 -11.09 5.22 -13.32
N VAL A 5 -10.22 4.65 -12.47
CA VAL A 5 -8.77 4.63 -12.75
C VAL A 5 -8.44 3.68 -13.91
N TRP A 6 -9.17 2.57 -14.02
CA TRP A 6 -8.98 1.60 -15.09
C TRP A 6 -9.46 2.15 -16.43
N ASP A 7 -10.57 2.88 -16.41
CA ASP A 7 -11.25 3.42 -17.59
C ASP A 7 -10.71 4.79 -18.04
N LEU A 8 -9.57 5.23 -17.51
CA LEU A 8 -8.92 6.47 -17.94
C LEU A 8 -8.56 6.40 -19.45
N PRO A 9 -8.94 7.44 -20.25
CA PRO A 9 -8.58 7.53 -21.65
C PRO A 9 -7.06 7.51 -21.85
N ASP A 10 -6.63 6.99 -23.00
CA ASP A 10 -5.21 6.96 -23.37
C ASP A 10 -4.61 8.38 -23.33
N GLY A 11 -3.45 8.48 -22.70
CA GLY A 11 -2.73 9.75 -22.49
C GLY A 11 -3.16 10.54 -21.24
N LYS A 12 -4.31 10.25 -20.62
CA LYS A 12 -4.68 10.88 -19.34
C LYS A 12 -4.06 10.13 -18.15
N ARG A 13 -3.44 10.88 -17.25
CA ARG A 13 -2.77 10.35 -16.04
C ARG A 13 -3.13 11.16 -14.81
N ILE A 14 -3.33 10.48 -13.68
CA ILE A 14 -3.53 11.11 -12.37
C ILE A 14 -2.17 11.57 -11.83
N VAL A 15 -2.05 12.86 -11.51
CA VAL A 15 -0.80 13.41 -10.96
C VAL A 15 -0.70 13.11 -9.47
N VAL A 16 0.38 12.45 -9.06
CA VAL A 16 0.64 12.11 -7.67
C VAL A 16 1.83 12.92 -7.17
N LYS A 17 1.56 13.80 -6.20
CA LYS A 17 2.61 14.52 -5.46
C LYS A 17 3.25 13.58 -4.44
N CYS A 18 4.52 13.81 -4.15
CA CYS A 18 5.26 13.05 -3.14
C CYS A 18 6.00 13.98 -2.19
N ASN A 19 6.13 13.55 -0.93
CA ASN A 19 6.97 14.22 0.05
C ASN A 19 8.48 13.94 -0.22
N LYS A 20 9.35 14.55 0.59
CA LYS A 20 10.82 14.42 0.49
C LYS A 20 11.33 12.97 0.59
N LEU A 21 10.54 12.07 1.18
CA LEU A 21 10.86 10.64 1.32
C LEU A 21 10.36 9.81 0.12
N GLY A 22 9.80 10.44 -0.91
CA GLY A 22 9.20 9.76 -2.06
C GLY A 22 7.88 9.06 -1.73
N GLN A 23 7.19 9.46 -0.65
CA GLN A 23 5.90 8.90 -0.29
C GLN A 23 4.78 9.73 -0.91
N PRO A 24 3.77 9.10 -1.52
CA PRO A 24 2.68 9.84 -2.14
C PRO A 24 1.78 10.48 -1.09
N ILE A 25 1.41 11.73 -1.32
CA ILE A 25 0.59 12.58 -0.45
C ILE A 25 -0.73 12.94 -1.13
N GLY A 26 -1.63 13.61 -0.42
CA GLY A 26 -2.94 14.01 -0.95
C GLY A 26 -3.91 12.85 -1.19
N SER A 27 -5.02 13.15 -1.86
CA SER A 27 -6.08 12.18 -2.17
C SER A 27 -5.62 11.16 -3.23
N GLU A 28 -4.81 11.62 -4.16
CA GLU A 28 -4.21 10.91 -5.29
C GLU A 28 -3.23 9.85 -4.81
N GLY A 29 -2.48 10.13 -3.74
CA GLY A 29 -1.67 9.11 -3.08
C GLY A 29 -2.49 7.98 -2.46
N GLY A 30 -3.68 8.29 -1.96
CA GLY A 30 -4.67 7.29 -1.55
C GLY A 30 -5.16 6.45 -2.73
N MET A 31 -5.51 7.09 -3.85
CA MET A 31 -5.95 6.40 -5.07
C MET A 31 -4.87 5.48 -5.64
N LEU A 32 -3.62 5.95 -5.69
CA LEU A 32 -2.47 5.13 -6.06
C LEU A 32 -2.36 3.91 -5.15
N GLY A 33 -2.44 4.08 -3.83
CA GLY A 33 -2.40 2.97 -2.88
C GLY A 33 -3.47 1.90 -3.11
N GLN A 34 -4.71 2.33 -3.41
CA GLN A 34 -5.81 1.42 -3.75
C GLN A 34 -5.58 0.69 -5.07
N PHE A 35 -5.10 1.40 -6.09
CA PHE A 35 -4.76 0.83 -7.40
C PHE A 35 -3.62 -0.20 -7.34
N LEU A 36 -2.59 0.05 -6.52
CA LEU A 36 -1.54 -0.95 -6.26
C LEU A 36 -2.12 -2.21 -5.57
N GLY A 37 -3.19 -2.06 -4.78
CA GLY A 37 -3.93 -3.19 -4.22
C GLY A 37 -4.66 -4.02 -5.28
N THR A 38 -5.10 -3.43 -6.39
CA THR A 38 -5.66 -4.19 -7.53
C THR A 38 -4.58 -4.89 -8.34
N ILE A 39 -3.44 -4.24 -8.61
CA ILE A 39 -2.31 -4.85 -9.34
C ILE A 39 -1.76 -6.06 -8.57
N ALA A 40 -1.60 -5.92 -7.25
CA ALA A 40 -1.03 -6.98 -6.42
C ALA A 40 -1.85 -8.28 -6.38
N ARG A 41 -3.13 -8.23 -6.80
CA ARG A 41 -4.00 -9.41 -6.94
C ARG A 41 -3.90 -10.08 -8.30
N ASN A 42 -3.50 -9.35 -9.33
CA ASN A 42 -3.45 -9.87 -10.68
C ASN A 42 -2.21 -10.76 -10.84
N GLY A 43 -2.45 -12.07 -11.01
CA GLY A 43 -1.40 -13.09 -11.13
C GLY A 43 -0.48 -12.91 -12.33
N SER A 44 -0.92 -12.21 -13.38
CA SER A 44 -0.12 -11.93 -14.58
C SER A 44 0.99 -10.91 -14.29
N TYR A 45 0.72 -9.91 -13.46
CA TYR A 45 1.73 -8.92 -13.05
C TYR A 45 2.49 -9.38 -11.80
N CYS A 46 1.78 -9.97 -10.85
CA CYS A 46 2.30 -10.33 -9.52
C CYS A 46 2.03 -11.81 -9.22
N PRO A 47 2.79 -12.76 -9.81
CA PRO A 47 2.56 -14.19 -9.61
C PRO A 47 2.60 -14.57 -8.13
N LEU A 48 1.50 -15.11 -7.62
CA LEU A 48 1.33 -15.44 -6.20
C LEU A 48 2.05 -16.73 -5.84
N ASN A 49 2.35 -17.61 -6.80
CA ASN A 49 3.11 -18.84 -6.56
C ASN A 49 4.58 -18.62 -6.12
N LYS A 50 5.15 -17.41 -6.30
CA LYS A 50 6.56 -17.14 -5.95
C LYS A 50 6.75 -17.10 -4.44
N LYS A 51 7.78 -17.75 -3.90
CA LYS A 51 7.98 -17.84 -2.42
C LYS A 51 8.13 -16.48 -1.73
N ASN A 52 8.91 -15.57 -2.33
CA ASN A 52 9.28 -14.29 -1.73
C ASN A 52 9.08 -13.17 -2.76
N TRP A 53 8.72 -11.97 -2.29
CA TRP A 53 8.57 -10.79 -3.16
C TRP A 53 9.82 -10.53 -4.00
N ARG A 54 11.03 -10.72 -3.42
CA ARG A 54 12.31 -10.60 -4.16
C ARG A 54 12.35 -11.43 -5.45
N LYS A 55 11.76 -12.62 -5.45
CA LYS A 55 11.70 -13.50 -6.63
C LYS A 55 10.69 -13.03 -7.69
N VAL A 56 9.70 -12.22 -7.30
CA VAL A 56 8.81 -11.53 -8.25
C VAL A 56 9.60 -10.45 -8.98
N LYS A 57 10.49 -9.76 -8.26
CA LYS A 57 11.35 -8.67 -8.79
C LYS A 57 12.51 -9.17 -9.65
N GLU A 58 13.20 -10.21 -9.17
CA GLU A 58 14.47 -10.73 -9.70
C GLU A 58 14.30 -11.68 -10.90
N ASN A 59 13.10 -11.86 -11.44
CA ASN A 59 12.92 -12.74 -12.59
C ASN A 59 13.68 -12.17 -13.80
N LYS A 60 14.83 -12.80 -14.13
CA LYS A 60 15.79 -12.33 -15.16
C LYS A 60 15.14 -12.19 -16.55
N GLU A 61 14.08 -12.95 -16.81
CA GLU A 61 13.35 -12.94 -18.08
C GLU A 61 12.27 -11.84 -18.14
N ASN A 62 11.65 -11.46 -17.01
CA ASN A 62 10.44 -10.62 -17.00
C ASN A 62 10.56 -9.27 -16.29
N LYS A 63 11.68 -8.94 -15.62
CA LYS A 63 11.89 -7.64 -14.95
C LYS A 63 10.63 -7.13 -14.23
N GLY A 64 10.04 -7.94 -13.36
CA GLY A 64 8.68 -7.71 -12.82
C GLY A 64 8.46 -6.35 -12.16
N ASP A 65 9.52 -5.77 -11.56
CA ASP A 65 9.50 -4.41 -11.05
C ASP A 65 9.21 -3.39 -12.16
N LEU A 66 9.84 -3.53 -13.34
CA LEU A 66 9.61 -2.64 -14.48
C LEU A 66 8.21 -2.78 -15.05
N ILE A 67 7.68 -4.00 -15.16
CA ILE A 67 6.30 -4.21 -15.64
C ILE A 67 5.31 -3.50 -14.72
N ILE A 68 5.47 -3.65 -13.39
CA ILE A 68 4.62 -2.96 -12.41
C ILE A 68 4.75 -1.44 -12.58
N LEU A 69 5.97 -0.91 -12.66
CA LEU A 69 6.19 0.53 -12.79
C LEU A 69 5.65 1.08 -14.11
N GLN A 70 5.91 0.42 -15.25
CA GLN A 70 5.38 0.80 -16.56
C GLN A 70 3.85 0.82 -16.55
N PHE A 71 3.23 -0.21 -15.96
CA PHE A 71 1.78 -0.28 -15.88
C PHE A 71 1.22 0.85 -15.01
N VAL A 72 1.82 1.13 -13.85
CA VAL A 72 1.41 2.27 -13.01
C VAL A 72 1.58 3.60 -13.75
N GLN A 73 2.66 3.77 -14.53
CA GLN A 73 2.90 4.97 -15.34
C GLN A 73 1.86 5.18 -16.44
N THR A 74 1.14 4.14 -16.88
CA THR A 74 0.05 4.32 -17.85
C THR A 74 -1.13 5.09 -17.26
N LYS A 75 -1.33 5.02 -15.93
CA LYS A 75 -2.48 5.64 -15.24
C LYS A 75 -2.09 6.79 -14.32
N PHE A 76 -0.84 6.85 -13.87
CA PHE A 76 -0.35 7.84 -12.91
C PHE A 76 0.92 8.54 -13.41
N LEU A 77 1.01 9.84 -13.13
CA LEU A 77 2.23 10.63 -13.27
C LEU A 77 2.80 10.88 -11.87
N TYR A 78 4.03 10.44 -11.62
CA TYR A 78 4.68 10.55 -10.31
C TYR A 78 6.19 10.75 -10.44
N PRO A 79 6.86 11.36 -9.45
CA PRO A 79 8.31 11.53 -9.47
C PRO A 79 9.05 10.20 -9.28
N HIS A 80 10.24 10.05 -9.88
CA HIS A 80 11.04 8.81 -9.80
C HIS A 80 11.34 8.38 -8.36
N SER A 81 11.45 9.33 -7.42
CA SER A 81 11.61 9.04 -5.98
C SER A 81 10.48 8.16 -5.40
N CYS A 82 9.31 8.11 -6.04
CA CYS A 82 8.15 7.32 -5.62
C CYS A 82 8.27 5.82 -5.95
N GLU A 83 9.11 5.42 -6.90
CA GLU A 83 9.17 4.04 -7.39
C GLU A 83 9.47 3.03 -6.28
N LYS A 84 10.40 3.39 -5.38
CA LYS A 84 10.74 2.56 -4.22
C LYS A 84 9.53 2.35 -3.30
N TRP A 85 8.70 3.37 -3.13
CA TRP A 85 7.47 3.27 -2.34
C TRP A 85 6.44 2.39 -3.05
N ILE A 86 6.24 2.58 -4.36
CA ILE A 86 5.31 1.79 -5.19
C ILE A 86 5.63 0.30 -5.09
N LEU A 87 6.88 -0.09 -5.30
CA LEU A 87 7.31 -1.49 -5.23
C LEU A 87 7.17 -2.07 -3.82
N LYS A 88 7.47 -1.27 -2.79
CA LYS A 88 7.31 -1.68 -1.39
C LYS A 88 5.83 -1.88 -1.02
N SER A 89 4.96 -0.98 -1.48
CA SER A 89 3.51 -1.01 -1.23
C SER A 89 2.87 -2.19 -1.94
N THR A 90 3.18 -2.38 -3.22
CA THR A 90 2.71 -3.53 -4.03
C THR A 90 3.13 -4.85 -3.39
N GLY A 91 4.40 -4.98 -2.99
CA GLY A 91 4.88 -6.18 -2.32
C GLY A 91 4.27 -6.44 -0.94
N ARG A 92 3.85 -5.40 -0.22
CA ARG A 92 3.09 -5.54 1.03
C ARG A 92 1.68 -6.07 0.75
N ASN A 93 0.98 -5.49 -0.23
CA ASN A 93 -0.36 -5.91 -0.64
C ASN A 93 -0.36 -7.36 -1.15
N TRP A 94 0.61 -7.70 -2.01
CA TRP A 94 0.76 -9.06 -2.54
C TRP A 94 0.90 -10.13 -1.45
N ARG A 95 1.68 -9.86 -0.38
CA ARG A 95 1.78 -10.78 0.77
C ARG A 95 0.46 -10.94 1.52
N ARG A 96 -0.37 -9.90 1.58
CA ARG A 96 -1.70 -9.98 2.21
C ARG A 96 -2.63 -10.85 1.37
N PHE A 97 -2.64 -10.66 0.05
CA PHE A 97 -3.52 -11.43 -0.84
C PHE A 97 -3.18 -12.91 -0.95
N LYS A 98 -1.91 -13.28 -0.76
CA LYS A 98 -1.54 -14.70 -0.59
C LYS A 98 -2.29 -15.44 0.49
N LEU A 99 -2.85 -14.73 1.46
CA LEU A 99 -3.60 -15.31 2.58
C LEU A 99 -5.11 -15.42 2.28
N CYS A 100 -5.56 -15.03 1.09
CA CYS A 100 -6.97 -15.03 0.68
C CYS A 100 -7.19 -16.08 -0.43
N PRO A 101 -7.71 -17.28 -0.10
CA PRO A 101 -7.81 -18.39 -1.04
C PRO A 101 -8.76 -18.12 -2.22
N GLU A 102 -9.83 -17.35 -2.01
CA GLU A 102 -10.88 -17.09 -3.00
C GLU A 102 -10.39 -16.31 -4.23
N VAL A 103 -9.27 -15.60 -4.10
CA VAL A 103 -8.73 -14.70 -5.14
C VAL A 103 -7.46 -15.27 -5.79
N VAL A 104 -6.98 -16.41 -5.31
CA VAL A 104 -5.74 -17.03 -5.79
C VAL A 104 -6.12 -18.16 -6.75
N GLU A 105 -5.59 -18.13 -7.97
CA GLU A 105 -5.71 -19.23 -8.93
C GLU A 105 -5.36 -20.58 -8.28
N LYS A 106 -6.17 -21.61 -8.56
CA LYS A 106 -6.17 -22.88 -7.80
C LYS A 106 -4.79 -23.55 -7.77
N ASP A 107 -4.10 -23.57 -8.91
CA ASP A 107 -2.75 -24.11 -9.06
C ASP A 107 -1.72 -23.37 -8.19
N GLN A 108 -1.82 -22.04 -8.13
CA GLN A 108 -0.96 -21.19 -7.31
C GLN A 108 -1.24 -21.40 -5.82
N TRP A 109 -2.51 -21.61 -5.45
CA TRP A 109 -2.90 -21.88 -4.07
C TRP A 109 -2.35 -23.23 -3.57
N GLU A 110 -2.50 -24.30 -4.35
CA GLU A 110 -1.99 -25.63 -3.98
C GLU A 110 -0.48 -25.62 -3.72
N ALA A 111 0.28 -24.93 -4.59
CA ALA A 111 1.73 -24.77 -4.42
C ALA A 111 2.10 -24.05 -3.11
N LEU A 112 1.31 -23.05 -2.70
CA LEU A 112 1.51 -22.31 -1.45
C LEU A 112 1.20 -23.17 -0.22
N VAL A 113 0.09 -23.92 -0.23
CA VAL A 113 -0.29 -24.82 0.87
C VAL A 113 0.77 -25.89 1.09
N ASN A 114 1.28 -26.50 0.01
CA ASN A 114 2.36 -27.49 0.09
C ASN A 114 3.63 -26.90 0.71
N TYR A 115 3.97 -25.65 0.37
CA TYR A 115 5.09 -24.96 0.99
C TYR A 115 4.87 -24.70 2.49
N TRP A 116 3.67 -24.23 2.89
CA TRP A 116 3.39 -23.96 4.31
C TRP A 116 3.39 -25.22 5.17
N LYS A 117 2.93 -26.36 4.63
CA LYS A 117 2.98 -27.66 5.30
C LYS A 117 4.40 -28.22 5.45
N SER A 118 5.35 -27.76 4.64
CA SER A 118 6.75 -28.21 4.70
C SER A 118 7.45 -27.86 6.02
N LYS A 119 8.50 -28.62 6.38
CA LYS A 119 9.36 -28.35 7.55
C LYS A 119 9.91 -26.93 7.53
N LYS A 120 10.33 -26.45 6.35
CA LYS A 120 10.85 -25.09 6.16
C LYS A 120 9.79 -24.02 6.44
N GLY A 121 8.56 -24.21 5.95
CA GLY A 121 7.44 -23.31 6.20
C GLY A 121 7.10 -23.21 7.69
N LYS A 122 7.00 -24.35 8.37
CA LYS A 122 6.73 -24.43 9.81
C LYS A 122 7.80 -23.74 10.66
N MET A 123 9.08 -23.98 10.39
CA MET A 123 10.18 -23.31 11.12
C MET A 123 10.14 -21.78 10.97
N LEU A 124 9.87 -21.29 9.75
CA LEU A 124 9.75 -19.85 9.50
C LEU A 124 8.55 -19.24 10.22
N SER A 125 7.41 -19.94 10.23
CA SER A 125 6.20 -19.52 10.95
C SER A 125 6.45 -19.37 12.45
N GLU A 126 7.07 -20.35 13.09
CA GLU A 126 7.37 -20.29 14.53
C GLU A 126 8.30 -19.12 14.89
N LYS A 127 9.32 -18.88 14.06
CA LYS A 127 10.19 -17.69 14.22
C LYS A 127 9.38 -16.39 14.12
N ASN A 128 8.52 -16.27 13.11
CA ASN A 128 7.71 -15.07 12.90
C ASN A 128 6.69 -14.84 14.03
N LYS A 129 6.08 -15.90 14.59
CA LYS A 129 5.17 -15.80 15.75
C LYS A 129 5.90 -15.23 16.97
N ARG A 130 7.09 -15.74 17.28
CA ARG A 130 7.93 -15.23 18.38
C ARG A 130 8.27 -13.75 18.16
N SER A 131 8.65 -13.36 16.94
CA SER A 131 8.90 -11.94 16.63
C SER A 131 7.65 -11.08 16.76
N ARG A 132 6.47 -11.56 16.33
CA ARG A 132 5.21 -10.80 16.40
C ARG A 132 4.74 -10.56 17.83
N ALA A 133 5.00 -11.50 18.74
CA ALA A 133 4.68 -11.38 20.17
C ALA A 133 5.44 -10.24 20.87
N MET A 134 6.59 -9.82 20.31
CA MET A 134 7.39 -8.72 20.84
C MET A 134 6.91 -7.33 20.40
N LEU A 135 5.93 -7.23 19.49
CA LEU A 135 5.45 -5.94 18.97
C LEU A 135 4.47 -5.31 19.96
N LYS A 136 4.85 -4.16 20.54
CA LYS A 136 4.07 -3.47 21.59
C LYS A 136 3.03 -2.47 21.06
N ASN A 137 3.29 -1.86 19.90
CA ASN A 137 2.41 -0.83 19.35
C ASN A 137 1.77 -1.32 18.04
N THR A 138 0.45 -1.21 17.96
CA THR A 138 -0.32 -1.46 16.73
C THR A 138 -0.82 -0.12 16.18
N HIS A 139 -0.62 0.13 14.89
CA HIS A 139 -1.02 1.40 14.26
C HIS A 139 -2.54 1.44 14.04
N SER A 140 -3.17 2.58 14.38
CA SER A 140 -4.64 2.79 14.30
C SER A 140 -5.06 3.88 13.31
N ALA A 141 -4.16 4.37 12.43
CA ALA A 141 -4.38 5.53 11.56
C ALA A 141 -5.43 5.35 10.43
N GLY A 142 -6.22 4.26 10.47
CA GLY A 142 -7.23 3.94 9.47
C GLY A 142 -6.63 3.70 8.08
N THR A 143 -7.37 4.11 7.05
CA THR A 143 -6.98 3.94 5.63
C THR A 143 -6.01 5.01 5.13
N LYS A 144 -5.81 6.09 5.90
CA LYS A 144 -4.90 7.19 5.57
C LYS A 144 -3.50 6.87 6.09
N SER A 145 -2.51 7.01 5.22
CA SER A 145 -1.11 6.73 5.57
C SER A 145 -0.52 7.85 6.41
N ASP A 146 0.46 7.52 7.28
CA ASP A 146 1.18 8.50 8.10
C ASP A 146 1.76 9.66 7.28
N ALA A 147 2.27 9.41 6.06
CA ALA A 147 2.77 10.47 5.18
C ALA A 147 1.70 11.49 4.79
N ARG A 148 0.45 11.04 4.63
CA ARG A 148 -0.71 11.91 4.33
C ARG A 148 -1.18 12.61 5.59
N TRP A 149 -1.17 11.92 6.74
CA TRP A 149 -1.45 12.58 8.02
C TRP A 149 -0.46 13.68 8.33
N SER A 150 0.83 13.44 8.12
CA SER A 150 1.89 14.42 8.37
C SER A 150 1.78 15.63 7.44
N GLU A 151 1.41 15.42 6.17
CA GLU A 151 1.22 16.53 5.23
C GLU A 151 0.00 17.37 5.60
N ASP A 152 -1.14 16.74 5.83
CA ASP A 152 -2.37 17.44 6.21
C ASP A 152 -2.21 18.20 7.54
N LEU A 153 -1.41 17.69 8.49
CA LEU A 153 -1.08 18.41 9.73
C LEU A 153 -0.20 19.63 9.47
N ALA A 154 0.82 19.52 8.63
CA ALA A 154 1.68 20.66 8.28
C ALA A 154 0.92 21.75 7.51
N GLU A 155 -0.01 21.37 6.63
CA GLU A 155 -0.89 22.32 5.95
C GLU A 155 -1.81 23.06 6.94
N LEU A 156 -2.39 22.34 7.91
CA LEU A 156 -3.17 22.96 8.98
C LEU A 156 -2.34 23.90 9.85
N GLU A 157 -1.11 23.53 10.20
CA GLU A 157 -0.19 24.39 10.96
C GLU A 157 0.11 25.70 10.20
N ASN A 158 0.44 25.61 8.91
CA ASN A 158 0.68 26.80 8.08
C ASN A 158 -0.57 27.69 7.96
N LEU A 159 -1.75 27.12 7.81
CA LEU A 159 -3.01 27.88 7.74
C LEU A 159 -3.30 28.62 9.06
N VAL A 160 -2.97 28.01 10.20
CA VAL A 160 -3.10 28.65 11.51
C VAL A 160 -2.09 29.78 11.71
N GLU A 161 -0.88 29.65 11.15
CA GLU A 161 0.12 30.72 11.14
C GLU A 161 -0.27 31.89 10.22
N GLU A 162 -0.86 31.59 9.05
CA GLU A 162 -1.28 32.61 8.07
C GLU A 162 -2.59 33.31 8.45
N GLN A 163 -3.49 32.64 9.17
CA GLN A 163 -4.78 33.17 9.63
C GLN A 163 -5.05 32.83 11.10
N PRO A 164 -4.37 33.50 12.05
CA PRO A 164 -4.50 33.22 13.48
C PRO A 164 -5.93 33.41 14.01
N GLU A 165 -6.76 34.21 13.32
CA GLU A 165 -8.17 34.42 13.65
C GLU A 165 -9.06 33.18 13.44
N LEU A 166 -8.70 32.25 12.54
CA LEU A 166 -9.46 31.03 12.29
C LEU A 166 -9.26 29.96 13.37
N ALA A 167 -8.20 30.07 14.18
CA ALA A 167 -7.93 29.15 15.28
C ALA A 167 -8.83 29.39 16.51
N GLN A 168 -9.62 30.47 16.51
CA GLN A 168 -10.39 30.93 17.68
C GLN A 168 -11.92 30.86 17.52
N ASN A 169 -12.47 30.18 16.51
CA ASN A 169 -13.92 29.98 16.45
C ASN A 169 -14.36 28.79 17.32
N ASP A 170 -14.64 29.12 18.58
CA ASP A 170 -15.24 28.27 19.59
C ASP A 170 -16.63 27.74 19.17
N GLN A 171 -16.64 26.58 18.51
CA GLN A 171 -17.64 25.54 18.79
C GLN A 171 -16.89 24.24 19.11
N GLY A 172 -16.47 24.16 20.37
CA GLY A 172 -15.71 23.05 20.94
C GLY A 172 -16.19 21.67 20.48
N ARG A 173 -15.42 21.05 19.59
CA ARG A 173 -15.33 19.60 19.46
C ARG A 173 -13.95 19.22 18.92
N VAL A 174 -12.96 19.17 19.80
CA VAL A 174 -11.70 18.49 19.51
C VAL A 174 -11.94 16.98 19.63
N CYS A 175 -12.29 16.33 18.52
CA CYS A 175 -12.23 14.87 18.45
C CYS A 175 -10.79 14.44 18.15
N GLY A 176 -9.92 14.53 19.17
CA GLY A 176 -8.61 13.90 19.20
C GLY A 176 -8.66 12.44 19.69
N HIS A 177 -9.82 11.80 19.63
CA HIS A 177 -10.01 10.41 20.03
C HIS A 177 -10.56 9.61 18.85
N CYS A 178 -9.78 8.63 18.39
CA CYS A 178 -10.27 7.61 17.48
C CYS A 178 -11.48 6.91 18.13
N PRO A 179 -12.70 6.96 17.56
CA PRO A 179 -13.84 6.27 18.13
C PRO A 179 -13.57 4.76 18.06
N ARG A 180 -13.47 4.15 19.23
CA ARG A 180 -13.47 2.70 19.41
C ARG A 180 -14.86 2.20 19.03
N VAL A 181 -15.04 1.74 17.80
CA VAL A 181 -16.24 0.94 17.47
C VAL A 181 -15.97 -0.46 18.01
N MET A 182 -16.44 -0.71 19.24
CA MET A 182 -16.77 -2.06 19.67
C MET A 182 -18.07 -2.45 18.98
N SER A 183 -18.03 -3.49 18.16
CA SER A 183 -19.12 -4.45 17.95
C SER A 183 -18.49 -5.72 17.41
#